data_AF-A0A3B1DQ87-F1
#
_entry.id   AF-A0A3B1DQ87-F1
#
_cell.length_a   1.000
_cell.length_b   1.000
_cell.length_c   1.000
_cell.angle_alpha   90.00
_cell.angle_beta   90.00
_cell.angle_gamma   90.00
#
_symmetry.space_group_name_H-M   'P 1'
#
loop_
_entity.id
_entity.type
_entity.pdbx_description
1 polymer ?
#
loop_
_entity_poly.entity_id
_entity_poly.type
_entity_poly.pdbx_seq_one_letter_code
_entity_poly.pdbx_strand_id
1 'polypeptide(L)'
;MEVHIKLTTKFFDELLVSLDDETEFVNKIRGIGSAHAILAKGSNFSSDIWERLGEIAMERVCSHEVVTKTREASRAWRTLIAILIDELRGGFEGELRQHRKSSSTDQIEMGKMEDEEELHAKLQQLRMDYNQTLPYT
;
A
#
# COMPACT_ATOMS: atom_id res chain seq x y z
N MET A 1 -7.27 0.66 -20.85
CA MET A 1 -7.79 1.99 -20.45
C MET A 1 -9.30 1.95 -20.21
N GLU A 2 -10.13 1.52 -21.17
CA GLU A 2 -11.59 1.45 -20.98
C GLU A 2 -12.06 0.62 -19.79
N VAL A 3 -11.40 -0.52 -19.54
CA VAL A 3 -11.69 -1.38 -18.38
C VAL A 3 -11.49 -0.61 -17.06
N HIS A 4 -10.40 0.15 -16.95
CA HIS A 4 -10.13 0.94 -15.75
C HIS A 4 -11.18 2.02 -15.54
N ILE A 5 -11.62 2.70 -16.61
CA ILE A 5 -12.70 3.69 -16.54
C ILE A 5 -13.98 3.06 -15.98
N LYS A 6 -14.38 1.89 -16.50
CA LYS A 6 -15.56 1.17 -16.02
C LYS A 6 -15.44 0.77 -14.54
N LEU A 7 -14.27 0.28 -14.14
CA LEU A 7 -14.00 -0.08 -12.73
C LEU A 7 -14.04 1.16 -11.83
N THR A 8 -13.48 2.30 -12.28
CA THR A 8 -13.52 3.56 -11.55
C THR A 8 -14.96 4.02 -11.35
N THR A 9 -15.79 4.05 -12.40
CA THR A 9 -17.21 4.44 -12.27
C THR A 9 -17.95 3.53 -11.30
N LYS A 10 -17.79 2.21 -11.46
CA LYS A 10 -18.40 1.22 -10.56
C LYS A 10 -17.97 1.43 -9.10
N PHE A 11 -16.69 1.73 -8.87
CA PHE A 11 -16.19 2.03 -7.53
C PHE A 11 -16.87 3.26 -6.92
N PHE A 12 -17.04 4.35 -7.67
CA PHE A 12 -17.80 5.51 -7.19
C PHE A 12 -19.26 5.17 -6.88
N ASP A 13 -19.93 4.37 -7.72
CA ASP A 13 -21.31 3.94 -7.47
C ASP A 13 -21.41 3.12 -6.17
N GLU A 14 -20.49 2.17 -5.95
CA GLU A 14 -20.44 1.36 -4.74
C GLU A 14 -20.11 2.16 -3.48
N LEU A 15 -19.26 3.19 -3.60
CA LEU A 15 -18.93 4.10 -2.49
C LEU A 15 -20.14 4.92 -2.05
N LEU A 16 -20.90 5.45 -3.02
CA LEU A 16 -22.08 6.26 -2.73
C LEU A 16 -23.16 5.46 -1.99
N VAL A 17 -23.25 4.15 -2.27
CA VAL A 17 -24.19 3.25 -1.57
C VAL A 17 -23.77 2.99 -0.11
N SER A 18 -22.47 3.04 0.20
CA SER A 18 -21.97 2.80 1.57
C SER A 18 -21.77 4.08 2.39
N LEU A 19 -22.28 5.25 1.97
CA LEU A 19 -22.07 6.51 2.70
C LEU A 19 -22.61 6.50 4.13
N ASP A 20 -23.63 5.69 4.42
CA ASP A 20 -24.23 5.57 5.76
C ASP A 20 -23.42 4.68 6.72
N ASP A 21 -22.45 3.91 6.22
CA ASP A 21 -21.50 3.14 7.02
C ASP A 21 -20.08 3.68 6.81
N GLU A 22 -19.67 4.58 7.72
CA GLU A 22 -18.35 5.21 7.67
C GLU A 22 -17.20 4.19 7.66
N THR A 23 -17.35 3.07 8.38
CA THR A 23 -16.29 2.07 8.48
C THR A 23 -16.15 1.30 7.17
N GLU A 24 -17.27 0.84 6.60
CA GLU A 24 -17.28 0.19 5.30
C GLU A 24 -16.77 1.14 4.19
N PHE A 25 -17.24 2.39 4.22
CA PHE A 25 -16.85 3.43 3.27
C PHE A 25 -15.34 3.65 3.26
N VAL A 26 -14.74 3.92 4.42
CA VAL A 26 -13.29 4.15 4.54
C VAL A 26 -12.50 2.90 4.15
N ASN A 27 -12.94 1.71 4.58
CA ASN A 27 -12.24 0.46 4.28
C ASN A 27 -12.20 0.15 2.77
N LYS A 28 -13.30 0.39 2.04
CA LYS A 28 -13.33 0.23 0.59
C LYS A 28 -12.31 1.13 -0.10
N ILE A 29 -12.25 2.40 0.30
CA ILE A 29 -11.34 3.38 -0.29
C ILE A 29 -9.87 2.98 -0.01
N ARG A 30 -9.55 2.69 1.25
CA ARG A 30 -8.19 2.25 1.63
C ARG A 30 -7.78 0.99 0.90
N GLY A 31 -8.68 0.02 0.75
CA GLY A 31 -8.43 -1.22 0.02
C GLY A 31 -7.99 -0.97 -1.43
N ILE A 32 -8.64 -0.04 -2.12
CA ILE A 32 -8.21 0.36 -3.48
C ILE A 32 -6.81 0.99 -3.44
N GLY A 33 -6.55 1.91 -2.50
CA GLY A 33 -5.22 2.51 -2.33
C GLY A 33 -4.12 1.46 -2.12
N SER A 34 -4.33 0.54 -1.18
CA SER A 34 -3.44 -0.59 -0.89
C SER A 34 -3.18 -1.45 -2.12
N ALA A 35 -4.23 -1.83 -2.86
CA ALA A 35 -4.10 -2.67 -4.06
C ALA A 35 -3.21 -2.03 -5.14
N HIS A 36 -3.16 -0.70 -5.21
CA HIS A 36 -2.30 0.03 -6.16
C HIS A 36 -0.84 0.15 -5.69
N ALA A 37 -0.52 -0.15 -4.42
CA ALA A 37 0.84 -0.08 -3.89
C ALA A 37 1.84 -0.99 -4.60
N ILE A 38 1.36 -2.09 -5.20
CA ILE A 38 2.19 -2.98 -6.02
C ILE A 38 2.85 -2.25 -7.19
N LEU A 39 2.17 -1.23 -7.75
CA LEU A 39 2.66 -0.46 -8.90
C LEU A 39 3.81 0.48 -8.54
N ALA A 40 3.98 0.82 -7.26
CA ALA A 40 5.11 1.66 -6.83
C ALA A 40 6.46 0.99 -7.09
N LYS A 41 6.50 -0.34 -7.22
CA LYS A 41 7.69 -1.08 -7.63
C LYS A 41 7.71 -1.20 -9.16
N GLY A 42 8.71 -0.60 -9.80
CA GLY A 42 8.96 -0.79 -11.23
C GLY A 42 8.11 0.07 -12.17
N SER A 43 7.31 1.00 -11.65
CA SER A 43 6.62 2.03 -12.45
C SER A 43 6.76 3.40 -11.78
N ASN A 44 6.41 4.47 -12.51
CA ASN A 44 6.39 5.85 -11.99
C ASN A 44 5.14 6.14 -11.14
N PHE A 45 4.50 5.13 -10.56
CA PHE A 45 3.32 5.31 -9.72
C PHE A 45 3.73 5.76 -8.31
N SER A 46 3.47 7.02 -7.99
CA SER A 46 3.75 7.64 -6.68
C SER A 46 2.46 8.14 -6.01
N SER A 47 2.57 8.59 -4.76
CA SER A 47 1.45 9.18 -3.99
C SER A 47 0.85 10.43 -4.65
N ASP A 48 1.59 11.09 -5.54
CA ASP A 48 1.18 12.33 -6.24
C ASP A 48 0.04 12.07 -7.24
N ILE A 49 -0.10 10.83 -7.72
CA ILE A 49 -1.16 10.48 -8.68
C ILE A 49 -2.56 10.63 -8.06
N TRP A 50 -2.68 10.42 -6.75
CA TRP A 50 -3.93 10.59 -6.01
C TRP A 50 -4.30 12.06 -5.88
N GLU A 51 -3.32 12.94 -5.67
CA GLU A 51 -3.52 14.39 -5.69
C GLU A 51 -4.05 14.85 -7.05
N ARG A 52 -3.39 14.40 -8.13
CA ARG A 52 -3.82 14.74 -9.49
C ARG A 52 -5.20 14.20 -9.82
N LEU A 53 -5.54 12.99 -9.34
CA LEU A 53 -6.90 12.46 -9.44
C LEU A 53 -7.90 13.37 -8.69
N GLY A 54 -7.54 13.83 -7.50
CA GLY A 54 -8.32 14.78 -6.71
C GLY A 54 -8.61 16.08 -7.44
N GLU A 55 -7.58 16.69 -8.04
CA GLU A 55 -7.72 17.92 -8.84
C GLU A 55 -8.69 17.73 -10.01
N ILE A 56 -8.53 16.63 -10.77
CA ILE A 56 -9.40 16.32 -11.90
C ILE A 56 -10.83 16.04 -11.41
N ALA A 57 -11.01 15.25 -10.36
CA ALA A 57 -12.32 14.97 -9.80
C ALA A 57 -13.01 16.24 -9.32
N MET A 58 -12.25 17.11 -8.64
CA MET A 58 -12.72 18.42 -8.16
C MET A 58 -13.19 19.29 -9.31
N GLU A 59 -12.38 19.46 -10.35
CA GLU A 59 -12.70 20.24 -11.55
C GLU A 59 -13.96 19.71 -12.23
N ARG A 60 -14.04 18.39 -12.47
CA ARG A 60 -15.14 17.80 -13.23
C ARG A 60 -16.43 17.76 -12.44
N VAL A 61 -16.42 17.22 -11.23
CA VAL A 61 -17.63 17.09 -10.39
C VAL A 61 -18.19 18.46 -10.02
N CYS A 62 -17.33 19.40 -9.59
CA CYS A 62 -17.78 20.72 -9.16
C CYS A 62 -18.14 21.66 -10.33
N SER A 63 -17.93 21.24 -11.59
CA SER A 63 -18.42 21.98 -12.76
C SER A 63 -19.88 21.66 -13.11
N HIS A 64 -20.43 20.57 -12.59
CA HIS A 64 -21.79 20.16 -12.90
C HIS A 64 -22.82 21.08 -12.24
N GLU A 65 -23.81 21.52 -13.02
CA GLU A 65 -24.87 22.44 -12.57
C GLU A 65 -25.59 21.91 -11.32
N VAL A 66 -25.88 20.61 -11.26
CA VAL A 66 -26.54 19.98 -10.10
C VAL A 66 -25.74 20.11 -8.80
N VAL A 67 -24.41 20.20 -8.89
CA VAL A 67 -23.51 20.40 -7.74
C VAL A 67 -23.38 21.88 -7.39
N THR A 68 -23.37 22.77 -8.39
CA THR A 68 -23.18 24.21 -8.19
C THR A 68 -24.45 24.97 -7.84
N LYS A 69 -25.63 24.37 -8.05
CA LYS A 69 -26.95 24.94 -7.69
C LYS A 69 -27.06 25.37 -6.24
N THR A 70 -26.45 24.63 -5.33
CA THR A 70 -26.45 24.96 -3.90
C THR A 70 -25.05 24.93 -3.34
N ARG A 71 -24.79 25.83 -2.40
CA ARG A 71 -23.49 25.89 -1.71
C ARG A 71 -23.24 24.61 -0.91
N GLU A 72 -24.30 24.05 -0.36
CA GLU A 72 -24.31 22.85 0.46
C GLU A 72 -23.94 21.62 -0.38
N ALA A 73 -24.51 21.45 -1.58
CA ALA A 73 -24.12 20.37 -2.49
C ALA A 73 -22.66 20.51 -2.93
N SER A 74 -22.25 21.71 -3.32
CA SER A 74 -20.85 21.98 -3.66
C SER A 74 -19.91 21.66 -2.49
N ARG A 75 -20.26 22.04 -1.27
CA ARG A 75 -19.46 21.75 -0.07
C ARG A 75 -19.38 20.24 0.19
N ALA A 76 -20.51 19.54 0.11
CA ALA A 76 -20.56 18.09 0.32
C ALA A 76 -19.63 17.34 -0.65
N TRP A 77 -19.69 17.67 -1.94
CA TRP A 77 -18.82 17.04 -2.95
C TRP A 77 -17.33 17.34 -2.73
N ARG A 78 -16.97 18.58 -2.36
CA ARG A 78 -15.57 18.91 -2.02
C ARG A 78 -15.07 18.09 -0.84
N THR A 79 -15.89 17.96 0.20
CA THR A 79 -15.55 17.16 1.38
C THR A 79 -15.42 15.67 1.03
N LEU A 80 -16.36 15.13 0.26
CA LEU A 80 -16.33 13.74 -0.18
C LEU A 80 -15.07 13.42 -0.99
N ILE A 81 -14.72 14.29 -1.95
CA ILE A 81 -13.51 14.12 -2.77
C ILE A 81 -12.25 14.20 -1.90
N ALA A 82 -12.19 15.13 -0.95
CA ALA A 82 -11.04 15.23 -0.04
C ALA A 82 -10.85 13.93 0.76
N ILE A 83 -11.92 13.41 1.38
CA ILE A 83 -11.89 12.14 2.12
C ILE A 83 -11.44 11.00 1.20
N LEU A 84 -12.00 10.93 -0.02
CA LEU A 84 -11.64 9.91 -0.99
C LEU A 84 -10.13 9.89 -1.28
N ILE A 85 -9.54 11.06 -1.55
CA ILE A 85 -8.12 11.16 -1.88
C ILE A 85 -7.24 10.87 -0.67
N ASP A 86 -7.60 11.38 0.50
CA ASP A 86 -6.86 11.14 1.74
C ASP A 86 -6.83 9.65 2.10
N GLU A 87 -7.95 8.95 1.93
CA GLU A 87 -8.04 7.52 2.25
C GLU A 87 -7.39 6.63 1.18
N LEU A 88 -7.45 7.00 -0.11
CA LEU A 88 -6.70 6.30 -1.18
C LEU A 88 -5.20 6.38 -0.92
N ARG A 89 -4.72 7.59 -0.60
CA ARG A 89 -3.33 7.83 -0.21
C ARG A 89 -2.96 7.07 1.06
N GLY A 90 -3.83 7.12 2.08
CA GLY A 90 -3.63 6.44 3.35
C GLY A 90 -3.44 4.93 3.18
N GLY A 91 -4.30 4.27 2.39
CA GLY A 91 -4.16 2.86 2.05
C GLY A 91 -2.86 2.57 1.28
N PHE A 92 -2.60 3.34 0.23
CA PHE A 92 -1.40 3.19 -0.60
C PHE A 92 -0.10 3.29 0.22
N GLU A 93 0.06 4.37 0.99
CA GLU A 93 1.27 4.57 1.79
C GLU A 93 1.36 3.61 2.97
N GLY A 94 0.22 3.22 3.55
CA GLY A 94 0.15 2.18 4.58
C GLY A 94 0.74 0.88 4.08
N GLU A 95 0.32 0.43 2.90
CA GLU A 95 0.80 -0.80 2.27
C GLU A 95 2.29 -0.72 1.90
N LEU A 96 2.75 0.42 1.36
CA LEU A 96 4.18 0.62 1.08
C LEU A 96 5.05 0.54 2.33
N ARG A 97 4.55 1.07 3.46
CA ARG A 97 5.25 0.97 4.75
C ARG A 97 5.28 -0.47 5.24
N GLN A 98 4.22 -1.25 5.07
CA GLN A 98 4.18 -2.66 5.42
C GLN A 98 5.18 -3.48 4.57
N HIS A 99 5.18 -3.32 3.25
CA HIS A 99 6.13 -3.98 2.37
C HIS A 99 7.60 -3.68 2.70
N ARG A 100 7.92 -2.45 3.11
CA ARG A 100 9.28 -2.09 3.55
C ARG A 100 9.65 -2.77 4.87
N LYS A 101 8.72 -2.87 5.81
CA LYS A 101 8.93 -3.56 7.10
C LYS A 101 9.15 -5.05 6.88
N SER A 102 8.30 -5.72 6.11
CA SER A 102 8.45 -7.14 5.77
C SER A 102 9.79 -7.40 5.12
N SER A 103 10.16 -6.60 4.10
CA SER A 103 11.47 -6.74 3.44
C SER A 103 12.66 -6.53 4.37
N SER A 104 12.54 -5.69 5.40
CA SER A 104 13.60 -5.48 6.40
C SER A 104 13.69 -6.65 7.38
N THR A 105 12.53 -7.16 7.83
CA THR A 105 12.47 -8.37 8.65
C THR A 105 13.05 -9.58 7.92
N ASP A 106 12.69 -9.78 6.65
CA ASP A 106 13.20 -10.87 5.81
C ASP A 106 14.73 -10.81 5.67
N GLN A 107 15.30 -9.60 5.52
CA GLN A 107 16.76 -9.41 5.46
C GLN A 107 17.45 -9.74 6.78
N ILE A 108 16.83 -9.40 7.92
CA ILE A 108 17.38 -9.71 9.25
C ILE A 108 17.33 -11.22 9.51
N GLU A 109 16.25 -11.90 9.13
CA GLU A 109 16.14 -13.36 9.27
C GLU A 109 17.15 -14.09 8.40
N MET A 110 17.36 -13.64 7.17
CA MET A 110 18.35 -14.21 6.27
C MET A 110 19.79 -14.05 6.80
N GLY A 111 20.14 -12.86 7.33
CA GLY A 111 21.45 -12.65 7.95
C GLY A 111 21.69 -13.53 9.18
N LYS A 112 20.64 -13.80 9.99
CA LYS A 112 20.76 -14.72 11.12
C LYS A 112 20.99 -16.17 10.69
N MET A 113 20.34 -16.63 9.62
CA MET A 113 20.61 -17.97 9.07
C MET A 113 22.05 -18.10 8.57
N GLU A 114 22.57 -17.08 7.88
CA GLU A 114 23.96 -17.06 7.41
C GLU A 114 24.95 -17.11 8.59
N ASP A 115 24.72 -16.34 9.66
CA ASP A 115 25.53 -16.35 10.88
C ASP A 115 25.50 -17.72 11.59
N GLU A 116 24.35 -18.38 11.67
CA GLU A 116 24.21 -19.72 12.27
C GLU A 116 24.92 -20.80 11.44
N GLU A 117 24.85 -20.71 10.12
CA GLU A 117 25.51 -21.66 9.21
C GLU A 117 27.05 -21.51 9.27
N GLU A 118 27.55 -20.27 9.38
CA GLU A 118 28.98 -20.01 9.60
C GLU A 118 29.46 -20.53 10.97
N LEU A 119 28.68 -20.32 12.03
CA LEU A 119 29.01 -20.83 13.36
C LEU A 119 29.08 -22.36 13.38
N HIS A 120 28.12 -23.02 12.72
CA HIS A 120 28.08 -24.48 12.64
C HIS A 120 29.26 -25.03 11.85
N ALA A 121 29.65 -24.39 10.74
CA ALA A 121 30.84 -24.75 9.97
C ALA A 121 32.13 -24.64 10.81
N LYS A 122 32.29 -23.54 11.58
CA LYS A 122 33.43 -23.36 12.49
C LYS A 122 33.49 -24.43 13.57
N LEU A 123 32.35 -24.80 14.17
CA LEU A 123 32.28 -25.86 15.18
C LEU A 123 32.65 -27.23 14.59
N GLN A 124 32.22 -27.54 13.36
CA GLN A 124 32.63 -28.76 12.67
C GLN A 124 34.13 -28.78 12.40
N GLN A 125 34.71 -27.67 11.94
CA GLN A 125 36.15 -27.57 11.71
C GLN A 125 36.94 -27.80 13.00
N LEU A 126 36.55 -27.14 14.10
CA LEU A 126 37.18 -27.34 15.41
C LEU A 126 37.12 -28.80 15.88
N ARG A 127 36.00 -29.50 15.61
CA ARG A 127 35.86 -30.92 15.94
C ARG A 127 36.81 -31.79 15.13
N MET A 128 37.01 -31.48 13.84
CA MET A 128 37.96 -32.20 12.99
C MET A 128 39.40 -31.95 13.45
N ASP A 129 39.75 -30.70 13.74
CA ASP A 129 41.08 -30.32 14.21
C ASP A 129 41.40 -30.97 15.57
N TYR A 130 40.41 -31.05 16.47
CA TYR A 130 40.53 -31.76 17.74
C TYR A 130 40.76 -33.26 17.55
N ASN A 131 40.02 -33.89 16.63
CA ASN A 131 40.20 -35.31 16.33
C ASN A 131 41.57 -35.61 15.68
N GLN A 132 42.14 -34.67 14.91
CA GLN A 132 43.47 -34.81 14.31
C GLN A 132 44.61 -34.62 15.32
N THR A 133 44.38 -33.87 16.40
CA THR A 133 45.40 -33.59 17.43
C THR A 133 45.45 -34.63 18.54
N LEU A 134 44.55 -35.62 18.54
CA LEU A 134 44.65 -36.80 19.39
C LEU A 134 45.63 -37.81 18.76
N PRO A 135 46.83 -38.04 19.33
CA PRO A 135 47.65 -39.15 18.90
C PRO A 135 46.92 -40.44 19.30
N TYR A 136 46.79 -41.36 18.34
CA TYR A 136 46.12 -42.66 18.40
C TYR A 136 46.01 -43.27 19.81
N THR A 137 44.81 -43.78 20.11
CA THR A 137 44.62 -44.84 21.10
C THR A 137 45.46 -46.06 20.75
#